data_AF-A0A0P9DEK8-F1
#
_entry.id   AF-A0A0P9DEK8-F1
#
_cell.length_a   1.000
_cell.length_b   1.000
_cell.length_c   1.000
_cell.angle_alpha   90.00
_cell.angle_beta   90.00
_cell.angle_gamma   90.00
#
_symmetry.space_group_name_H-M   'P 1'
#
loop_
_entity.id
_entity.type
_entity.pdbx_description
1 polymer ?
#
loop_
_entity_poly.entity_id
_entity_poly.type
_entity_poly.pdbx_seq_one_letter_code
_entity_poly.pdbx_strand_id
1 'polypeptide(L)'
;PYDPWFAGGFLNYYYFGFVIVGTLVHPTGIAPATAYNLAVPTLFALTALGAWCVAFNLVAIAKSATTEEKSDTPEPFLRRERRAIATGLAAAAFVVLLGPITQALWFLPGSAKADPTLPADCQQLTTYASQQACRGRSEWAFWDATRLVGMSQQDSTINEFPFFTFLFADMHAHMMSLPLALLALGLMVALIKGATPPGERRWRFDGAHVLAIALLALVIGALRATNTWDFPAYLALGMLTLGLLAWRRLQLGASMPHTALAWLGGALALLVGSSMLFLPFLRSFATDYAGFELWRGTRTSAADILRINGLW
;
A
#
# COMPACT_ATOMS: atom_id res chain seq x y z
N PRO A 1 -12.70 -23.47 6.41
CA PRO A 1 -12.35 -24.23 7.64
C PRO A 1 -13.39 -23.96 8.74
N TYR A 2 -13.75 -24.98 9.53
CA TYR A 2 -14.84 -24.90 10.52
C TYR A 2 -14.53 -24.03 11.74
N ASP A 3 -13.26 -23.76 12.05
CA ASP A 3 -12.80 -22.61 12.84
C ASP A 3 -11.28 -22.49 12.62
N PRO A 4 -10.81 -21.47 11.91
CA PRO A 4 -9.38 -21.29 11.61
C PRO A 4 -8.51 -20.98 12.85
N TRP A 5 -9.10 -20.48 13.93
CA TRP A 5 -8.36 -20.00 15.10
C TRP A 5 -8.31 -21.03 16.23
N PHE A 6 -9.28 -21.95 16.28
CA PHE A 6 -9.38 -22.92 17.38
C PHE A 6 -9.62 -24.39 16.96
N ALA A 7 -9.80 -24.72 15.68
CA ALA A 7 -10.03 -26.12 15.24
C ALA A 7 -8.76 -26.93 14.88
N GLY A 8 -7.56 -26.45 15.24
CA GLY A 8 -6.30 -27.18 14.99
C GLY A 8 -5.91 -27.34 13.51
N GLY A 9 -6.52 -26.56 12.62
CA GLY A 9 -6.21 -26.53 11.18
C GLY A 9 -5.17 -25.46 10.80
N PHE A 10 -4.71 -25.51 9.55
CA PHE A 10 -3.80 -24.52 8.99
C PHE A 10 -4.54 -23.35 8.34
N LEU A 11 -3.92 -22.17 8.41
CA LEU A 11 -4.38 -20.93 7.81
C LEU A 11 -3.54 -20.58 6.59
N ASN A 12 -4.22 -20.40 5.46
CA ASN A 12 -3.58 -20.02 4.20
C ASN A 12 -3.43 -18.49 4.09
N TYR A 13 -2.53 -18.11 3.19
CA TYR A 13 -2.39 -16.75 2.67
C TYR A 13 -3.78 -16.21 2.26
N TYR A 14 -4.04 -14.93 2.57
CA TYR A 14 -5.30 -14.19 2.30
C TYR A 14 -6.46 -14.37 3.27
N TYR A 15 -6.48 -15.43 4.07
CA TYR A 15 -7.67 -15.80 4.85
C TYR A 15 -8.14 -14.68 5.79
N PHE A 16 -7.22 -13.99 6.46
CA PHE A 16 -7.58 -12.93 7.41
C PHE A 16 -8.27 -11.73 6.75
N GLY A 17 -7.91 -11.39 5.51
CA GLY A 17 -8.59 -10.33 4.76
C GLY A 17 -10.08 -10.64 4.59
N PHE A 18 -10.39 -11.89 4.21
CA PHE A 18 -11.76 -12.36 4.11
C PHE A 18 -12.48 -12.40 5.46
N VAL A 19 -11.78 -12.62 6.57
CA VAL A 19 -12.38 -12.50 7.91
C VAL A 19 -12.80 -11.05 8.18
N ILE A 20 -11.97 -10.06 7.86
CA ILE A 20 -12.33 -8.64 8.03
C ILE A 20 -13.61 -8.31 7.24
N VAL A 21 -13.66 -8.68 5.96
CA VAL A 21 -14.83 -8.42 5.12
C VAL A 21 -16.04 -9.23 5.60
N GLY A 22 -15.84 -10.53 5.82
CA GLY A 22 -16.88 -11.47 6.21
C GLY A 22 -17.51 -11.18 7.56
N THR A 23 -16.74 -10.71 8.55
CA THR A 23 -17.27 -10.32 9.87
C THR A 23 -18.16 -9.09 9.80
N LEU A 24 -17.91 -8.16 8.87
CA LEU A 24 -18.79 -7.01 8.63
C LEU A 24 -20.05 -7.41 7.86
N VAL A 25 -19.93 -8.35 6.92
CA VAL A 25 -21.02 -8.85 6.09
C VAL A 25 -21.97 -9.77 6.87
N HIS A 26 -21.43 -10.67 7.69
CA HIS A 26 -22.20 -11.68 8.42
C HIS A 26 -23.41 -11.12 9.20
N PRO A 27 -23.29 -10.03 10.00
CA PRO A 27 -24.43 -9.47 10.71
C PRO A 27 -25.50 -8.84 9.80
N THR A 28 -25.17 -8.53 8.55
CA THR A 28 -26.14 -7.94 7.60
C THR A 28 -27.13 -8.96 7.04
N GLY A 29 -26.84 -10.26 7.15
CA GLY A 29 -27.65 -11.33 6.57
C GLY A 29 -27.69 -11.35 5.04
N ILE A 30 -26.90 -10.50 4.36
CA ILE A 30 -26.82 -10.44 2.90
C ILE A 30 -26.14 -11.72 2.38
N ALA A 31 -26.66 -12.27 1.28
CA ALA A 31 -26.07 -13.43 0.63
C ALA A 31 -24.59 -13.15 0.26
N PRO A 32 -23.65 -14.10 0.52
CA PRO A 32 -22.23 -13.88 0.29
C PRO A 32 -21.87 -13.39 -1.12
N ALA A 33 -22.56 -13.90 -2.16
CA ALA A 33 -22.34 -13.46 -3.54
C ALA A 33 -22.66 -11.97 -3.74
N THR A 34 -23.74 -11.48 -3.16
CA THR A 34 -24.11 -10.05 -3.22
C THR A 34 -23.15 -9.23 -2.37
N ALA A 35 -22.82 -9.69 -1.17
CA ALA A 35 -21.94 -8.99 -0.25
C ALA A 35 -20.51 -8.85 -0.79
N TYR A 36 -20.00 -9.87 -1.48
CA TYR A 36 -18.71 -9.81 -2.19
C TYR A 36 -18.70 -8.66 -3.20
N ASN A 37 -19.76 -8.54 -4.01
CA ASN A 37 -19.90 -7.46 -5.00
C ASN A 37 -20.03 -6.07 -4.37
N LEU A 38 -20.49 -5.97 -3.12
CA LEU A 38 -20.53 -4.72 -2.36
C LEU A 38 -19.21 -4.41 -1.64
N ALA A 39 -18.46 -5.43 -1.26
CA ALA A 39 -17.16 -5.29 -0.61
C ALA A 39 -16.13 -4.66 -1.55
N VAL A 40 -16.12 -5.04 -2.83
CA VAL A 40 -15.19 -4.52 -3.85
C VAL A 40 -15.20 -2.98 -3.95
N PRO A 41 -16.35 -2.32 -4.25
CA PRO A 41 -16.41 -0.85 -4.31
C PRO A 41 -16.19 -0.19 -2.93
N THR A 42 -16.49 -0.89 -1.83
CA THR A 42 -16.19 -0.40 -0.48
C THR A 42 -14.68 -0.33 -0.25
N LEU A 43 -13.94 -1.37 -0.60
CA LEU A 43 -12.48 -1.41 -0.52
C LEU A 43 -11.84 -0.36 -1.44
N PHE A 44 -12.38 -0.17 -2.65
CA PHE A 44 -11.98 0.91 -3.56
C PHE A 44 -12.14 2.29 -2.90
N ALA A 45 -13.32 2.56 -2.34
CA ALA A 45 -13.62 3.85 -1.69
C ALA A 45 -12.75 4.11 -0.46
N LEU A 46 -12.52 3.09 0.38
CA LEU A 46 -11.63 3.18 1.54
C LEU A 46 -10.18 3.42 1.13
N THR A 47 -9.73 2.80 0.04
CA THR A 47 -8.39 3.03 -0.53
C THR A 47 -8.26 4.47 -1.03
N ALA A 48 -9.22 4.96 -1.82
CA ALA A 48 -9.23 6.34 -2.28
C ALA A 48 -9.24 7.35 -1.10
N LEU A 49 -10.06 7.09 -0.08
CA LEU A 49 -10.16 7.91 1.13
C LEU A 49 -8.86 7.91 1.94
N GLY A 50 -8.21 6.75 2.08
CA GLY A 50 -6.92 6.64 2.77
C GLY A 50 -5.83 7.44 2.07
N ALA A 51 -5.72 7.30 0.74
CA ALA A 51 -4.74 8.02 -0.08
C ALA A 51 -4.96 9.53 -0.02
N TRP A 52 -6.22 9.96 -0.14
CA TRP A 52 -6.63 11.34 0.10
C TRP A 52 -6.15 11.84 1.46
N CYS A 53 -6.48 11.12 2.53
CA CYS A 53 -6.22 11.53 3.90
C CYS A 53 -4.72 11.70 4.17
N VAL A 54 -3.90 10.75 3.73
CA VAL A 54 -2.44 10.79 3.88
C VAL A 54 -1.87 12.01 3.16
N ALA A 55 -2.16 12.16 1.87
CA ALA A 55 -1.59 13.22 1.04
C ALA A 55 -2.06 14.62 1.46
N PHE A 56 -3.35 14.77 1.76
CA PHE A 56 -3.92 16.01 2.29
C PHE A 56 -3.19 16.42 3.58
N ASN A 57 -3.03 15.50 4.52
CA ASN A 57 -2.42 15.81 5.82
C ASN A 57 -0.92 16.11 5.72
N LEU A 58 -0.19 15.51 4.78
CA LEU A 58 1.21 15.83 4.51
C LEU A 58 1.40 17.28 4.03
N VAL A 59 0.55 17.77 3.12
CA VAL A 59 0.59 19.18 2.68
C VAL A 59 0.12 20.12 3.80
N ALA A 60 -0.84 19.66 4.60
CA ALA A 60 -1.28 20.38 5.80
C ALA A 60 -0.20 20.43 6.91
N ILE A 61 0.80 19.54 6.93
CA ILE A 61 1.94 19.56 7.88
C ILE A 61 2.94 20.68 7.57
N ALA A 62 3.21 20.95 6.29
CA ALA A 62 4.41 21.66 5.83
C ALA A 62 4.63 23.10 6.32
N LYS A 63 3.73 23.69 7.13
CA LYS A 63 3.87 25.05 7.67
C LYS A 63 3.84 25.16 9.20
N SER A 64 3.84 24.05 9.95
CA SER A 64 4.01 24.15 11.41
C SER A 64 5.48 24.09 11.87
N ALA A 65 6.39 23.69 10.96
CA ALA A 65 7.81 23.46 11.26
C ALA A 65 8.76 24.50 10.62
N THR A 66 8.30 25.24 9.62
CA THR A 66 9.02 26.39 9.07
C THR A 66 8.56 27.63 9.83
N THR A 67 9.41 28.02 10.77
CA THR A 67 9.66 29.37 11.31
C THR A 67 8.54 30.39 11.15
N GLU A 68 8.20 31.02 12.28
CA GLU A 68 7.57 32.35 12.38
C GLU A 68 8.40 33.44 11.66
N GLU A 69 8.71 33.26 10.39
CA GLU A 69 9.18 34.33 9.55
C GLU A 69 7.92 35.10 9.14
N LYS A 70 7.81 36.31 9.68
CA LYS A 70 6.85 37.35 9.28
C LYS A 70 6.97 37.61 7.76
N SER A 71 6.49 36.70 6.92
CA SER A 71 6.21 37.02 5.54
C SER A 71 4.87 37.74 5.51
N ASP A 72 4.91 39.05 5.24
CA ASP A 72 3.77 40.00 5.20
C ASP A 72 2.73 39.70 4.10
N THR A 73 2.83 38.54 3.45
CA THR A 73 1.81 38.03 2.54
C THR A 73 1.21 36.76 3.15
N PRO A 74 0.04 36.84 3.78
CA PRO A 74 -0.69 35.64 4.12
C PRO A 74 -1.01 34.95 2.80
N GLU A 75 -0.39 33.80 2.52
CA GLU A 75 -1.03 32.86 1.59
C GLU A 75 -2.46 32.69 2.13
N PRO A 76 -3.50 33.11 1.38
CA PRO A 76 -4.84 33.07 1.92
C PRO A 76 -5.11 31.61 2.24
N PHE A 77 -5.57 31.33 3.47
CA PHE A 77 -5.90 30.00 3.97
C PHE A 77 -6.56 29.11 2.90
N LEU A 78 -7.45 29.71 2.10
CA LEU A 78 -8.11 29.14 0.94
C LEU A 78 -7.17 28.56 -0.13
N ARG A 79 -6.06 29.22 -0.47
CA ARG A 79 -5.09 28.71 -1.47
C ARG A 79 -4.39 27.45 -0.97
N ARG A 80 -4.08 27.38 0.33
CA ARG A 80 -3.44 26.22 0.94
C ARG A 80 -4.40 25.03 1.06
N GLU A 81 -5.61 25.29 1.54
CA GLU A 81 -6.66 24.28 1.60
C GLU A 81 -6.95 23.71 0.20
N ARG A 82 -7.07 24.59 -0.82
CA ARG A 82 -7.19 24.17 -2.22
C ARG A 82 -6.03 23.30 -2.69
N ARG A 83 -4.79 23.64 -2.32
CA ARG A 83 -3.62 22.80 -2.64
C ARG A 83 -3.70 21.44 -1.96
N ALA A 84 -4.01 21.38 -0.66
CA ALA A 84 -4.14 20.11 0.06
C ALA A 84 -5.27 19.25 -0.51
N ILE A 85 -6.41 19.85 -0.85
CA ILE A 85 -7.53 19.21 -1.55
C ILE A 85 -7.07 18.67 -2.91
N ALA A 86 -6.44 19.50 -3.74
CA ALA A 86 -5.97 19.08 -5.05
C ALA A 86 -4.94 17.94 -4.96
N THR A 87 -4.00 18.01 -4.01
CA THR A 87 -3.01 16.96 -3.76
C THR A 87 -3.66 15.68 -3.24
N GLY A 88 -4.65 15.78 -2.36
CA GLY A 88 -5.45 14.64 -1.93
C GLY A 88 -6.19 13.98 -3.08
N LEU A 89 -6.84 14.77 -3.96
CA LEU A 89 -7.62 14.27 -5.10
C LEU A 89 -6.68 13.55 -6.06
N ALA A 90 -5.54 14.19 -6.36
CA ALA A 90 -4.51 13.61 -7.20
C ALA A 90 -4.01 12.30 -6.60
N ALA A 91 -3.62 12.28 -5.32
CA ALA A 91 -3.12 11.06 -4.67
C ALA A 91 -4.14 9.92 -4.71
N ALA A 92 -5.42 10.20 -4.42
CA ALA A 92 -6.49 9.22 -4.52
C ALA A 92 -6.58 8.65 -5.94
N ALA A 93 -6.62 9.51 -6.97
CA ALA A 93 -6.65 9.08 -8.37
C ALA A 93 -5.40 8.28 -8.76
N PHE A 94 -4.20 8.73 -8.38
CA PHE A 94 -2.95 8.02 -8.65
C PHE A 94 -2.92 6.63 -8.01
N VAL A 95 -3.43 6.50 -6.79
CA VAL A 95 -3.40 5.21 -6.07
C VAL A 95 -4.44 4.23 -6.62
N VAL A 96 -5.66 4.66 -6.98
CA VAL A 96 -6.74 3.72 -7.35
C VAL A 96 -6.99 3.58 -8.85
N LEU A 97 -6.57 4.55 -9.66
CA LEU A 97 -6.83 4.57 -11.12
C LEU A 97 -5.58 4.36 -11.96
N LEU A 98 -4.39 4.72 -11.46
CA LEU A 98 -3.19 4.64 -12.29
C LEU A 98 -2.69 3.19 -12.40
N GLY A 99 -2.24 2.84 -13.60
CA GLY A 99 -1.53 1.61 -13.92
C GLY A 99 -0.30 1.87 -14.78
N PRO A 100 0.41 0.81 -15.21
CA PRO A 100 1.56 0.92 -16.10
C PRO A 100 1.22 1.71 -17.37
N ILE A 101 1.98 2.78 -17.65
CA ILE A 101 1.83 3.58 -18.88
C ILE A 101 1.99 2.70 -20.12
N THR A 102 2.77 1.62 -20.03
CA THR A 102 2.93 0.62 -21.10
C THR A 102 1.59 0.11 -21.63
N GLN A 103 0.57 -0.02 -20.77
CA GLN A 103 -0.77 -0.41 -21.19
C GLN A 103 -1.35 0.61 -22.20
N ALA A 104 -1.22 1.91 -21.94
CA ALA A 104 -1.69 2.96 -22.85
C ALA A 104 -0.84 3.02 -24.13
N LEU A 105 0.49 2.85 -24.02
CA LEU A 105 1.40 2.84 -25.16
C LEU A 105 1.09 1.73 -26.17
N TRP A 106 0.59 0.58 -25.71
CA TRP A 106 0.21 -0.54 -26.57
C TRP A 106 -1.03 -0.29 -27.45
N PHE A 107 -1.77 0.80 -27.22
CA PHE A 107 -2.82 1.27 -28.12
C PHE A 107 -2.32 2.30 -29.13
N LEU A 108 -1.08 2.78 -29.02
CA LEU A 108 -0.51 3.76 -29.93
C LEU A 108 0.15 3.09 -31.15
N PRO A 109 0.11 3.73 -32.35
CA PRO A 109 0.83 3.26 -33.53
C PRO A 109 2.34 3.11 -33.27
N GLY A 110 2.94 2.05 -33.79
CA GLY A 110 4.35 1.71 -33.60
C GLY A 110 4.63 0.81 -32.39
N SER A 111 3.61 0.45 -31.60
CA SER A 111 3.77 -0.42 -30.43
C SER A 111 3.69 -1.92 -30.74
N ALA A 112 3.30 -2.29 -31.97
CA ALA A 112 3.23 -3.67 -32.41
C ALA A 112 4.57 -4.41 -32.21
N LYS A 113 4.49 -5.68 -31.82
CA LYS A 113 5.67 -6.55 -31.67
C LYS A 113 5.80 -7.46 -32.88
N ALA A 114 7.02 -7.67 -33.34
CA ALA A 114 7.30 -8.68 -34.35
C ALA A 114 7.01 -10.06 -33.74
N ASP A 115 6.00 -10.73 -34.28
CA ASP A 115 5.61 -12.06 -33.82
C ASP A 115 5.30 -12.96 -35.04
N PRO A 116 6.19 -13.90 -35.36
CA PRO A 116 6.04 -14.76 -36.54
C PRO A 116 4.91 -15.78 -36.40
N THR A 117 4.33 -15.95 -35.20
CA THR A 117 3.21 -16.87 -34.97
C THR A 117 1.86 -16.24 -35.36
N LEU A 118 1.83 -14.93 -35.61
CA LEU A 118 0.62 -14.23 -36.05
C LEU A 118 0.33 -14.50 -37.53
N PRO A 119 -0.96 -14.54 -37.93
CA PRO A 119 -1.35 -14.46 -39.34
C PRO A 119 -0.74 -13.24 -40.05
N ALA A 120 -0.46 -13.35 -41.35
CA ALA A 120 0.28 -12.33 -42.11
C ALA A 120 -0.40 -10.95 -42.12
N ASP A 121 -1.73 -10.92 -42.13
CA ASP A 121 -2.55 -9.73 -41.97
C ASP A 121 -2.40 -9.11 -40.57
N CYS A 122 -2.37 -9.93 -39.52
CA CYS A 122 -2.15 -9.47 -38.15
C CYS A 122 -0.72 -8.91 -37.93
N GLN A 123 0.28 -9.40 -38.67
CA GLN A 123 1.66 -8.91 -38.58
C GLN A 123 1.83 -7.47 -39.09
N GLN A 124 0.96 -7.02 -39.99
CA GLN A 124 0.98 -5.67 -40.55
C GLN A 124 0.36 -4.61 -39.64
N LEU A 125 -0.28 -5.04 -38.55
CA LEU A 125 -0.91 -4.16 -37.60
C LEU A 125 0.14 -3.31 -36.86
N THR A 126 -0.21 -2.05 -36.60
CA THR A 126 0.73 -1.06 -36.05
C THR A 126 0.69 -0.96 -34.54
N THR A 127 -0.31 -1.54 -33.86
CA THR A 127 -0.45 -1.48 -32.40
C THR A 127 -0.44 -2.87 -31.78
N TYR A 128 0.13 -3.00 -30.58
CA TYR A 128 0.12 -4.29 -29.86
C TYR A 128 -1.32 -4.72 -29.53
N ALA A 129 -2.18 -3.78 -29.16
CA ALA A 129 -3.58 -4.07 -28.83
C ALA A 129 -4.36 -4.65 -30.03
N SER A 130 -4.15 -4.13 -31.24
CA SER A 130 -4.78 -4.67 -32.44
C SER A 130 -4.25 -6.07 -32.78
N GLN A 131 -2.97 -6.36 -32.54
CA GLN A 131 -2.42 -7.72 -32.69
C GLN A 131 -3.11 -8.73 -31.75
N GLN A 132 -3.38 -8.34 -30.49
CA GLN A 132 -4.13 -9.20 -29.57
C GLN A 132 -5.61 -9.36 -29.96
N ALA A 133 -6.25 -8.29 -30.45
CA ALA A 133 -7.59 -8.38 -31.02
C ALA A 133 -7.65 -9.33 -32.23
N CYS A 134 -6.62 -9.32 -33.08
CA CYS A 134 -6.49 -10.22 -34.23
C CYS A 134 -6.38 -11.70 -33.82
N ARG A 135 -5.85 -11.98 -32.62
CA ARG A 135 -5.87 -13.32 -32.00
C ARG A 135 -7.24 -13.72 -31.43
N GLY A 136 -8.26 -12.88 -31.59
CA GLY A 136 -9.58 -13.07 -30.98
C GLY A 136 -9.61 -12.78 -29.48
N ARG A 137 -8.58 -12.11 -28.94
CA ARG A 137 -8.40 -11.87 -27.49
C ARG A 137 -8.03 -10.41 -27.23
N SER A 138 -8.95 -9.50 -27.54
CA SER A 138 -8.73 -8.04 -27.40
C SER A 138 -8.31 -7.61 -25.99
N GLU A 139 -8.71 -8.36 -24.97
CA GLU A 139 -8.39 -8.10 -23.57
C GLU A 139 -6.92 -8.41 -23.22
N TRP A 140 -6.19 -9.20 -24.02
CA TRP A 140 -4.83 -9.59 -23.67
C TRP A 140 -3.87 -8.41 -23.57
N ALA A 141 -4.10 -7.32 -24.32
CA ALA A 141 -3.29 -6.11 -24.15
C ALA A 141 -3.39 -5.53 -22.72
N PHE A 142 -4.53 -5.69 -22.06
CA PHE A 142 -4.72 -5.28 -20.66
C PHE A 142 -4.04 -6.26 -19.69
N TRP A 143 -4.23 -7.56 -19.92
CA TRP A 143 -3.68 -8.60 -19.07
C TRP A 143 -2.15 -8.74 -19.18
N ASP A 144 -1.59 -8.56 -20.37
CA ASP A 144 -0.14 -8.58 -20.60
C ASP A 144 0.55 -7.42 -19.86
N ALA A 145 -0.17 -6.31 -19.61
CA ALA A 145 0.35 -5.19 -18.85
C ALA A 145 0.59 -5.55 -17.37
N THR A 146 -0.06 -6.61 -16.85
CA THR A 146 0.25 -7.17 -15.53
C THR A 146 1.40 -8.16 -15.53
N ARG A 147 1.99 -8.46 -16.70
CA ARG A 147 3.05 -9.48 -16.85
C ARG A 147 4.29 -8.94 -17.54
N LEU A 148 4.52 -7.63 -17.51
CA LEU A 148 5.65 -7.00 -18.21
C LEU A 148 7.00 -7.66 -17.90
N VAL A 149 7.29 -7.89 -16.61
CA VAL A 149 8.50 -8.60 -16.17
C VAL A 149 8.49 -10.04 -16.63
N GLY A 150 7.39 -10.77 -16.43
CA GLY A 150 7.32 -12.19 -16.81
C GLY A 150 7.42 -12.42 -18.31
N MET A 151 6.90 -11.50 -19.13
CA MET A 151 7.09 -11.53 -20.58
C MET A 151 8.53 -11.22 -20.99
N SER A 152 9.19 -10.29 -20.30
CA SER A 152 10.59 -9.91 -20.55
C SER A 152 11.55 -11.06 -20.19
N GLN A 153 11.30 -11.70 -19.04
CA GLN A 153 12.17 -12.71 -18.44
C GLN A 153 11.76 -14.15 -18.75
N GLN A 154 10.63 -14.33 -19.45
CA GLN A 154 10.00 -15.62 -19.71
C GLN A 154 9.72 -16.42 -18.43
N ASP A 155 9.25 -15.72 -17.39
CA ASP A 155 8.85 -16.31 -16.12
C ASP A 155 7.34 -16.15 -15.88
N SER A 156 6.84 -16.62 -14.73
CA SER A 156 5.42 -16.57 -14.35
C SER A 156 5.07 -15.39 -13.43
N THR A 157 5.91 -14.34 -13.39
CA THR A 157 5.70 -13.20 -12.50
C THR A 157 4.48 -12.37 -12.93
N ILE A 158 3.61 -12.12 -11.97
CA ILE A 158 2.42 -11.27 -12.12
C ILE A 158 2.64 -10.01 -11.26
N ASN A 159 2.38 -8.84 -11.85
CA ASN A 159 2.52 -7.52 -11.29
C ASN A 159 1.21 -6.76 -11.50
N GLU A 160 0.26 -6.95 -10.59
CA GLU A 160 -1.03 -6.28 -10.64
C GLU A 160 -0.92 -4.87 -10.05
N PHE A 161 -1.56 -3.91 -10.71
CA PHE A 161 -1.69 -2.54 -10.22
C PHE A 161 -3.10 -2.34 -9.64
N PRO A 162 -3.31 -1.36 -8.73
CA PRO A 162 -4.57 -1.22 -8.01
C PRO A 162 -5.81 -1.17 -8.92
N PHE A 163 -5.77 -0.41 -10.01
CA PHE A 163 -6.91 -0.34 -10.92
C PHE A 163 -7.28 -1.70 -11.53
N PHE A 164 -6.28 -2.54 -11.84
CA PHE A 164 -6.51 -3.88 -12.39
C PHE A 164 -7.34 -4.75 -11.44
N THR A 165 -6.96 -4.81 -10.16
CA THR A 165 -7.65 -5.69 -9.18
C THR A 165 -9.10 -5.26 -8.95
N PHE A 166 -9.36 -3.94 -8.91
CA PHE A 166 -10.71 -3.41 -8.77
C PHE A 166 -11.56 -3.62 -10.03
N LEU A 167 -10.97 -3.49 -11.22
CA LEU A 167 -11.68 -3.70 -12.48
C LEU A 167 -12.15 -5.15 -12.63
N PHE A 168 -11.31 -6.12 -12.29
CA PHE A 168 -11.65 -7.54 -12.37
C PHE A 168 -12.40 -8.07 -11.15
N ALA A 169 -12.59 -7.24 -10.12
CA ALA A 169 -13.23 -7.62 -8.87
C ALA A 169 -12.61 -8.87 -8.22
N ASP A 170 -11.30 -9.04 -8.39
CA ASP A 170 -10.53 -10.09 -7.74
C ASP A 170 -10.14 -9.61 -6.35
N MET A 171 -10.92 -9.99 -5.34
CA MET A 171 -10.74 -9.59 -3.94
C MET A 171 -9.61 -10.39 -3.30
N HIS A 172 -8.42 -10.22 -3.87
CA HIS A 172 -7.19 -10.83 -3.42
C HIS A 172 -6.62 -10.08 -2.22
N ALA A 173 -5.63 -10.63 -1.53
CA ALA A 173 -5.15 -9.98 -0.32
C ALA A 173 -4.53 -8.61 -0.52
N HIS A 174 -3.86 -8.34 -1.64
CA HIS A 174 -3.34 -6.99 -1.87
C HIS A 174 -4.50 -5.98 -1.97
N MET A 175 -5.63 -6.34 -2.57
CA MET A 175 -6.81 -5.47 -2.63
C MET A 175 -7.36 -5.19 -1.24
N MET A 176 -7.45 -6.22 -0.39
CA MET A 176 -7.90 -6.08 1.00
C MET A 176 -6.89 -5.36 1.89
N SER A 177 -5.59 -5.43 1.58
CA SER A 177 -4.53 -4.79 2.36
C SER A 177 -4.33 -3.31 2.00
N LEU A 178 -4.73 -2.85 0.80
CA LEU A 178 -4.62 -1.45 0.36
C LEU A 178 -5.21 -0.43 1.36
N PRO A 179 -6.45 -0.57 1.88
CA PRO A 179 -6.98 0.32 2.92
C PRO A 179 -6.18 0.28 4.23
N LEU A 180 -5.71 -0.91 4.64
CA LEU A 180 -4.91 -1.08 5.86
C LEU A 180 -3.54 -0.41 5.74
N ALA A 181 -2.91 -0.55 4.58
CA ALA A 181 -1.65 0.08 4.22
C ALA A 181 -1.75 1.61 4.33
N LEU A 182 -2.80 2.19 3.75
CA LEU A 182 -3.04 3.63 3.81
C LEU A 182 -3.42 4.11 5.20
N LEU A 183 -4.13 3.30 5.99
CA LEU A 183 -4.38 3.57 7.40
C LEU A 183 -3.08 3.59 8.21
N ALA A 184 -2.15 2.65 7.97
CA ALA A 184 -0.84 2.64 8.61
C ALA A 184 -0.05 3.91 8.29
N LEU A 185 -0.02 4.33 7.02
CA LEU A 185 0.60 5.61 6.62
C LEU A 185 -0.11 6.82 7.27
N GLY A 186 -1.44 6.80 7.35
CA GLY A 186 -2.22 7.84 8.02
C GLY A 186 -1.87 7.98 9.50
N LEU A 187 -1.69 6.85 10.21
CA LEU A 187 -1.25 6.82 11.59
C LEU A 187 0.19 7.33 11.75
N MET A 188 1.10 6.99 10.82
CA MET A 188 2.46 7.54 10.79
C MET A 188 2.43 9.06 10.60
N VAL A 189 1.61 9.56 9.68
CA VAL A 189 1.39 11.00 9.47
C VAL A 189 0.81 11.66 10.74
N ALA A 190 -0.14 11.00 11.41
CA ALA A 190 -0.71 11.49 12.67
C ALA A 190 0.34 11.58 13.79
N LEU A 191 1.22 10.59 13.91
CA LEU A 191 2.35 10.61 14.84
C LEU A 191 3.33 11.76 14.53
N ILE A 192 3.60 12.01 13.25
CA ILE A 192 4.44 13.13 12.81
C ILE A 192 3.78 14.49 13.14
N LYS A 193 2.45 14.60 13.00
CA LYS A 193 1.67 15.82 13.34
C LYS A 193 1.56 16.07 14.83
N GLY A 194 1.37 15.02 15.62
CA GLY A 194 1.22 15.10 17.07
C GLY A 194 2.51 15.43 17.81
N ALA A 195 3.66 15.37 17.12
CA ALA A 195 4.96 15.64 17.73
C ALA A 195 5.03 17.04 18.37
N THR A 196 5.38 17.06 19.66
CA THR A 196 5.37 18.23 20.56
C THR A 196 6.03 19.49 19.99
N PRO A 197 5.45 20.69 20.22
CA PRO A 197 6.03 21.98 19.85
C PRO A 197 7.39 22.25 20.52
N PRO A 198 8.19 23.20 19.99
CA PRO A 198 9.45 23.62 20.59
C PRO A 198 9.23 24.15 22.02
N GLY A 199 9.93 23.59 23.01
CA GLY A 199 9.93 24.07 24.41
C GLY A 199 9.64 23.00 25.47
N GLU A 200 8.90 21.93 25.14
CA GLU A 200 8.69 20.81 26.05
C GLU A 200 9.82 19.78 25.93
N ARG A 201 10.72 19.73 26.93
CA ARG A 201 11.91 18.84 26.92
C ARG A 201 11.63 17.38 27.30
N ARG A 202 10.46 17.06 27.83
CA ARG A 202 10.11 15.71 28.29
C ARG A 202 9.37 14.96 27.19
N TRP A 203 9.72 13.70 26.99
CA TRP A 203 8.93 12.80 26.17
C TRP A 203 7.58 12.58 26.84
N ARG A 204 6.56 13.33 26.43
CA ARG A 204 5.19 13.04 26.81
C ARG A 204 4.72 11.91 25.91
N PHE A 205 4.63 10.72 26.48
CA PHE A 205 3.65 9.73 26.06
C PHE A 205 2.29 10.24 26.52
N ASP A 206 1.72 11.20 25.80
CA ASP A 206 0.29 11.43 25.99
C ASP A 206 -0.49 10.19 25.52
N GLY A 207 -1.71 10.02 26.03
CA GLY A 207 -2.53 8.86 25.67
C GLY A 207 -2.77 8.73 24.17
N ALA A 208 -2.73 9.85 23.43
CA ALA A 208 -2.92 9.87 21.98
C ALA A 208 -1.74 9.26 21.22
N HIS A 209 -0.49 9.54 21.61
CA HIS A 209 0.69 8.93 21.02
C HIS A 209 0.75 7.43 21.30
N VAL A 210 0.44 7.02 22.54
CA VAL A 210 0.39 5.60 22.91
C VAL A 210 -0.69 4.89 22.11
N LEU A 211 -1.87 5.49 22.00
CA LEU A 211 -2.98 4.96 21.20
C LEU A 211 -2.58 4.86 19.71
N ALA A 212 -1.95 5.88 19.14
CA ALA A 212 -1.52 5.85 17.74
C ALA A 212 -0.47 4.77 17.47
N ILE A 213 0.49 4.54 18.37
CA ILE A 213 1.46 3.43 18.27
C ILE A 213 0.75 2.08 18.42
N ALA A 214 -0.19 1.94 19.35
CA ALA A 214 -0.96 0.71 19.55
C ALA A 214 -1.83 0.37 18.33
N LEU A 215 -2.52 1.37 17.76
CA LEU A 215 -3.28 1.23 16.52
C LEU A 215 -2.35 0.91 15.36
N LEU A 216 -1.17 1.53 15.27
CA LEU A 216 -0.20 1.22 14.22
C LEU A 216 0.30 -0.22 14.35
N ALA A 217 0.56 -0.71 15.56
CA ALA A 217 0.92 -2.11 15.82
C ALA A 217 -0.20 -3.06 15.38
N LEU A 218 -1.46 -2.73 15.72
CA LEU A 218 -2.64 -3.51 15.31
C LEU A 218 -2.76 -3.56 13.78
N VAL A 219 -2.63 -2.43 13.09
CA VAL A 219 -2.76 -2.36 11.62
C VAL A 219 -1.61 -3.07 10.93
N ILE A 220 -0.37 -2.95 11.41
CA ILE A 220 0.79 -3.67 10.85
C ILE A 220 0.66 -5.19 11.06
N GLY A 221 0.13 -5.62 12.22
CA GLY A 221 -0.20 -7.02 12.44
C GLY A 221 -1.32 -7.52 11.51
N ALA A 222 -2.34 -6.70 11.27
CA ALA A 222 -3.41 -6.99 10.32
C ALA A 222 -2.91 -7.09 8.88
N LEU A 223 -1.97 -6.21 8.49
CA LEU A 223 -1.26 -6.28 7.22
C LEU A 223 -0.53 -7.62 7.10
N ARG A 224 0.22 -8.04 8.12
CA ARG A 224 0.89 -9.35 8.13
C ARG A 224 -0.07 -10.52 7.93
N ALA A 225 -1.24 -10.48 8.57
CA ALA A 225 -2.21 -11.55 8.47
C ALA A 225 -3.00 -11.53 7.14
N THR A 226 -3.17 -10.34 6.54
CA THR A 226 -3.87 -10.16 5.25
C THR A 226 -2.94 -10.45 4.09
N ASN A 227 -1.83 -9.74 4.01
CA ASN A 227 -0.80 -9.81 2.98
C ASN A 227 0.59 -9.84 3.64
N THR A 228 1.12 -11.04 3.88
CA THR A 228 2.31 -11.29 4.71
C THR A 228 3.52 -10.44 4.36
N TRP A 229 3.76 -10.17 3.07
CA TRP A 229 4.94 -9.44 2.61
C TRP A 229 4.82 -7.92 2.73
N ASP A 230 3.64 -7.39 3.07
CA ASP A 230 3.50 -5.98 3.47
C ASP A 230 4.15 -5.73 4.85
N PHE A 231 4.21 -6.76 5.71
CA PHE A 231 4.68 -6.61 7.08
C PHE A 231 6.09 -6.02 7.23
N PRO A 232 7.15 -6.53 6.57
CA PRO A 232 8.49 -5.96 6.70
C PRO A 232 8.55 -4.49 6.27
N ALA A 233 7.86 -4.13 5.18
CA ALA A 233 7.86 -2.78 4.65
C ALA A 233 7.21 -1.79 5.62
N TYR A 234 5.98 -2.08 6.07
CA TYR A 234 5.25 -1.17 6.96
C TYR A 234 5.81 -1.15 8.39
N LEU A 235 6.36 -2.26 8.88
CA LEU A 235 7.10 -2.29 10.14
C LEU A 235 8.33 -1.39 10.08
N ALA A 236 9.14 -1.51 9.01
CA ALA A 236 10.31 -0.67 8.81
C ALA A 236 9.92 0.80 8.71
N LEU A 237 8.89 1.16 7.92
CA LEU A 237 8.39 2.53 7.82
C LEU A 237 7.89 3.07 9.17
N GLY A 238 7.21 2.24 9.98
CA GLY A 238 6.80 2.62 11.33
C GLY A 238 7.99 2.89 12.25
N MET A 239 8.99 2.01 12.25
CA MET A 239 10.24 2.19 13.03
C MET A 239 11.03 3.43 12.58
N LEU A 240 11.11 3.68 11.27
CA LEU A 240 11.72 4.87 10.69
C LEU A 240 10.95 6.13 11.08
N THR A 241 9.63 6.08 11.12
CA THR A 241 8.79 7.19 11.60
C THR A 241 9.11 7.53 13.05
N LEU A 242 9.19 6.53 13.93
CA LEU A 242 9.60 6.74 15.32
C LEU A 242 11.04 7.26 15.43
N GLY A 243 11.94 6.78 14.55
CA GLY A 243 13.32 7.26 14.45
C GLY A 243 13.39 8.73 14.01
N LEU A 244 12.56 9.15 13.06
CA LEU A 244 12.44 10.54 12.62
C LEU A 244 11.95 11.45 13.75
N LEU A 245 10.98 10.98 14.55
CA LEU A 245 10.51 11.70 15.73
C LEU A 245 11.62 11.86 16.79
N ALA A 246 12.37 10.79 17.04
CA ALA A 246 13.52 10.80 17.94
C ALA A 246 14.61 11.76 17.44
N TRP A 247 14.95 11.71 16.15
CA TRP A 247 15.90 12.61 15.50
C TRP A 247 15.48 14.08 15.67
N ARG A 248 14.22 14.41 15.35
CA ARG A 248 13.70 15.79 15.50
C ARG A 248 13.87 16.32 16.92
N ARG A 249 13.70 15.46 17.93
CA ARG A 249 13.88 15.86 19.34
C ARG A 249 15.33 16.10 19.72
N LEU A 250 16.26 15.30 19.17
CA LEU A 250 17.68 15.57 19.36
C LEU A 250 18.07 16.92 18.78
N GLN A 251 17.53 17.29 17.61
CA GLN A 251 17.71 18.63 17.02
C GLN A 251 17.13 19.75 17.89
N LEU A 252 16.09 19.46 18.68
CA LEU A 252 15.49 20.38 19.66
C LEU A 252 16.18 20.35 21.04
N GLY A 253 17.33 19.70 21.18
CA GLY A 253 18.14 19.67 22.41
C GLY A 253 17.74 18.61 23.44
N ALA A 254 17.00 17.58 23.05
CA ALA A 254 16.71 16.45 23.93
C ALA A 254 17.97 15.62 24.25
N SER A 255 17.97 14.96 25.42
CA SER A 255 19.05 14.06 25.84
C SER A 255 19.12 12.82 24.92
N MET A 256 20.31 12.52 24.38
CA MET A 256 20.57 11.34 23.54
C MET A 256 20.14 10.01 24.21
N PRO A 257 20.62 9.65 25.41
CA PRO A 257 20.30 8.34 25.99
C PRO A 257 18.81 8.13 26.21
N HIS A 258 18.09 9.16 26.69
CA HIS A 258 16.65 9.09 26.88
C HIS A 258 15.91 8.93 25.55
N THR A 259 16.33 9.66 24.51
CA THR A 259 15.71 9.64 23.18
C THR A 259 16.03 8.35 22.40
N ALA A 260 17.20 7.75 22.63
CA ALA A 260 17.56 6.45 22.07
C ALA A 260 16.77 5.32 22.74
N LEU A 261 16.75 5.27 24.08
CA LEU A 261 15.95 4.30 24.83
C LEU A 261 14.47 4.38 24.44
N ALA A 262 14.03 5.60 24.23
CA ALA A 262 12.70 5.90 23.77
C ALA A 262 12.33 5.26 22.44
N TRP A 263 13.11 5.60 21.42
CA TRP A 263 12.92 5.05 20.09
C TRP A 263 13.02 3.52 20.08
N LEU A 264 14.02 2.96 20.75
CA LEU A 264 14.19 1.50 20.85
C LEU A 264 13.00 0.84 21.54
N GLY A 265 12.50 1.41 22.64
CA GLY A 265 11.32 0.92 23.34
C GLY A 265 10.06 0.98 22.47
N GLY A 266 9.86 2.07 21.73
CA GLY A 266 8.73 2.22 20.80
C GLY A 266 8.82 1.26 19.60
N ALA A 267 10.01 1.08 19.03
CA ALA A 267 10.25 0.14 17.94
C ALA A 267 10.02 -1.31 18.38
N LEU A 268 10.52 -1.67 19.58
CA LEU A 268 10.28 -2.97 20.18
C LEU A 268 8.79 -3.19 20.47
N ALA A 269 8.10 -2.19 21.04
CA ALA A 269 6.66 -2.25 21.29
C ALA A 269 5.87 -2.42 19.99
N LEU A 270 6.28 -1.77 18.90
CA LEU A 270 5.65 -1.93 17.59
C LEU A 270 5.83 -3.35 17.03
N LEU A 271 7.05 -3.89 17.09
CA LEU A 271 7.37 -5.24 16.64
C LEU A 271 6.64 -6.32 17.47
N VAL A 272 6.73 -6.21 18.79
CA VAL A 272 6.12 -7.16 19.72
C VAL A 272 4.60 -7.05 19.65
N GLY A 273 4.06 -5.83 19.68
CA GLY A 273 2.62 -5.59 19.61
C GLY A 273 1.99 -6.13 18.33
N SER A 274 2.59 -5.82 17.17
CA SER A 274 2.09 -6.31 15.87
C SER A 274 2.16 -7.85 15.73
N SER A 275 3.07 -8.50 16.45
CA SER A 275 3.18 -9.96 16.46
C SER A 275 2.27 -10.63 17.50
N MET A 276 2.18 -10.07 18.72
CA MET A 276 1.41 -10.65 19.82
C MET A 276 -0.10 -10.56 19.59
N LEU A 277 -0.58 -9.43 19.06
CA LEU A 277 -2.00 -9.23 18.75
C LEU A 277 -2.52 -10.25 17.71
N PHE A 278 -1.62 -10.76 16.86
CA PHE A 278 -1.93 -11.73 15.81
C PHE A 278 -1.30 -13.09 16.09
N LEU A 279 -0.81 -13.34 17.31
CA LEU A 279 -0.17 -14.60 17.68
C LEU A 279 -1.06 -15.83 17.38
N PRO A 280 -2.38 -15.79 17.61
CA PRO A 280 -3.23 -16.93 17.26
C PRO A 280 -3.22 -17.24 15.74
N PHE A 281 -3.07 -16.23 14.89
CA PHE A 281 -3.00 -16.38 13.43
C PHE A 281 -1.68 -17.02 13.07
N LEU A 282 -0.61 -16.43 13.61
CA LEU A 282 0.77 -16.79 13.32
C LEU A 282 1.11 -18.22 13.77
N ARG A 283 0.42 -18.75 14.78
CA ARG A 283 0.58 -20.13 15.22
C ARG A 283 0.02 -21.15 14.22
N SER A 284 -1.03 -20.79 13.51
CA SER A 284 -1.69 -21.68 12.54
C SER A 284 -1.36 -21.34 11.08
N PHE A 285 -0.70 -20.21 10.83
CA PHE A 285 -0.34 -19.74 9.50
C PHE A 285 0.69 -20.68 8.87
N ALA A 286 0.35 -21.20 7.68
CA ALA A 286 1.21 -22.00 6.85
C ALA A 286 1.39 -21.32 5.48
N THR A 287 2.60 -21.38 4.95
CA THR A 287 2.96 -20.86 3.63
C THR A 287 3.96 -21.79 2.97
N ASP A 288 3.80 -22.02 1.67
CA ASP A 288 4.69 -22.90 0.89
C ASP A 288 6.10 -22.32 0.78
N TYR A 289 6.22 -20.99 0.89
CA TYR A 289 7.49 -20.28 0.79
C TYR A 289 7.60 -19.26 1.94
N ALA A 290 8.65 -19.40 2.74
CA ALA A 290 9.04 -18.44 3.77
C ALA A 290 10.56 -18.49 3.97
N GLY A 291 11.19 -17.32 4.08
CA GLY A 291 12.61 -17.22 4.39
C GLY A 291 13.32 -16.15 3.56
N PHE A 292 14.65 -16.14 3.69
CA PHE A 292 15.54 -15.29 2.91
C PHE A 292 16.52 -16.19 2.17
N GLU A 293 16.66 -15.97 0.87
CA GLU A 293 17.67 -16.61 0.06
C GLU A 293 18.42 -15.57 -0.78
N LEU A 294 19.70 -15.82 -1.05
CA LEU A 294 20.46 -14.99 -1.96
C LEU A 294 20.03 -15.34 -3.40
N TRP A 295 19.40 -14.37 -4.07
CA TRP A 295 18.92 -14.59 -5.45
C TRP A 295 20.07 -14.78 -6.44
N ARG A 296 20.08 -15.94 -7.11
CA ARG A 296 21.08 -16.32 -8.13
C ARG A 296 20.52 -16.42 -9.56
N GLY A 297 19.20 -16.27 -9.71
CA GLY A 297 18.52 -16.36 -11.01
C GLY A 297 18.54 -15.07 -11.81
N THR A 298 17.73 -15.04 -12.86
CA THR A 298 17.50 -13.88 -13.72
C THR A 298 17.01 -12.68 -12.91
N ARG A 299 17.51 -11.47 -13.20
CA ARG A 299 17.19 -10.26 -12.45
C ARG A 299 16.37 -9.29 -13.29
N THR A 300 15.31 -8.74 -12.71
CA THR A 300 14.49 -7.70 -13.35
C THR A 300 15.35 -6.51 -13.76
N SER A 301 15.23 -6.09 -15.03
CA SER A 301 15.95 -4.92 -15.54
C SER A 301 15.44 -3.63 -14.90
N ALA A 302 16.29 -2.60 -14.80
CA ALA A 302 15.86 -1.30 -14.31
C ALA A 302 14.73 -0.70 -15.15
N ALA A 303 14.75 -0.94 -16.47
CA ALA A 303 13.68 -0.52 -17.38
C ALA A 303 12.35 -1.19 -17.04
N ASP A 304 12.33 -2.49 -16.77
CA ASP A 304 11.10 -3.19 -16.40
C ASP A 304 10.58 -2.77 -15.03
N ILE A 305 11.46 -2.46 -14.07
CA ILE A 305 11.07 -1.86 -12.78
C ILE A 305 10.38 -0.51 -13.00
N LEU A 306 10.90 0.35 -13.87
CA LEU A 306 10.26 1.64 -14.17
C LEU A 306 8.89 1.41 -14.83
N ARG A 307 8.82 0.54 -15.85
CA ARG A 307 7.58 0.23 -16.59
C ARG A 307 6.46 -0.27 -15.68
N ILE A 308 6.73 -1.22 -14.79
CA ILE A 308 5.70 -1.74 -13.86
C ILE A 308 5.21 -0.68 -12.87
N ASN A 309 6.04 0.33 -12.57
CA ASN A 309 5.67 1.46 -11.71
C ASN A 309 5.06 2.64 -12.49
N GLY A 310 4.74 2.44 -13.77
CA GLY A 310 4.12 3.47 -14.61
C GLY A 310 5.05 4.62 -14.96
N LEU A 311 6.36 4.41 -14.89
CA LEU A 311 7.38 5.36 -15.33
C LEU A 311 8.00 4.77 -16.61
N TRP A 312 7.96 5.53 -17.72
CA TRP A 312 8.51 5.15 -19.05
C TRP A 312 7.53 4.48 -20.02
#